data_AF-F0ZD74-F1
#
_entry.id   AF-F0ZD74-F1
#
_cell.length_a   1.000
_cell.length_b   1.000
_cell.length_c   1.000
_cell.angle_alpha   90.00
_cell.angle_beta   90.00
_cell.angle_gamma   90.00
#
_symmetry.space_group_name_H-M   'P 1'
#
loop_
_entity.id
_entity.type
_entity.pdbx_description
1 polymer ?
#
loop_
_entity_poly.entity_id
_entity_poly.type
_entity_poly.pdbx_seq_one_letter_code
_entity_poly.pdbx_strand_id
1 'polypeptide(L)'
;MYQQQKPQQPQQPQTQHGLVAGVTQSNATDSIVATNVYECSLHGILSTPSSTFIQRAKGMMRSEHPVSYKEMIYKSTVQTQGPSWAENSILPSEIHIRYEKNNLYVRYIGVPQIKDNINAMIRNVVDVRSSETFFIYLDNLGYVKDYEYFVDGYQYSTYNLSLFLVNHRRVLPDGTKGDILNKHSMVELQCLSGEEGFVAAAEYLNTYAEYLYPFVELIKFDHRNLTLDNAQINNNYNR
;
A
#
# COMPACT_ATOMS: atom_id res chain seq x y z
N MET A 1 -18.86 -61.46 21.68
CA MET A 1 -18.57 -60.02 21.66
C MET A 1 -18.17 -59.65 20.23
N TYR A 2 -19.06 -59.00 19.48
CA TYR A 2 -18.76 -58.54 18.12
C TYR A 2 -18.23 -57.11 18.19
N GLN A 3 -17.02 -56.91 17.67
CA GLN A 3 -16.31 -55.63 17.66
C GLN A 3 -16.72 -54.85 16.40
N GLN A 4 -17.42 -53.72 16.57
CA GLN A 4 -17.81 -52.81 15.49
C GLN A 4 -16.58 -52.05 14.97
N GLN A 5 -16.29 -52.20 13.67
CA GLN A 5 -15.37 -51.34 12.93
C GLN A 5 -16.06 -50.01 12.57
N LYS A 6 -15.44 -48.88 12.94
CA LYS A 6 -15.83 -47.55 12.48
C LYS A 6 -15.28 -47.28 11.07
N PRO A 7 -16.05 -46.66 10.16
CA PRO A 7 -15.53 -46.26 8.86
C PRO A 7 -14.64 -45.02 8.93
N GLN A 8 -13.51 -45.07 8.22
CA GLN A 8 -12.58 -43.95 7.99
C GLN A 8 -13.22 -42.93 7.03
N GLN A 9 -13.17 -41.64 7.42
CA GLN A 9 -13.52 -40.53 6.54
C GLN A 9 -12.38 -40.24 5.55
N PRO A 10 -12.68 -39.86 4.29
CA PRO A 10 -11.65 -39.49 3.33
C PRO A 10 -11.02 -38.14 3.69
N GLN A 11 -9.69 -38.09 3.66
CA GLN A 11 -8.88 -36.87 3.80
C GLN A 11 -9.16 -35.92 2.63
N GLN A 12 -9.50 -34.66 2.97
CA GLN A 12 -9.55 -33.57 2.00
C GLN A 12 -8.12 -33.21 1.55
N PRO A 13 -7.90 -32.89 0.26
CA PRO A 13 -6.60 -32.48 -0.24
C PRO A 13 -6.19 -31.11 0.32
N GLN A 14 -4.94 -31.02 0.79
CA GLN A 14 -4.27 -29.79 1.21
C GLN A 14 -4.18 -28.81 0.03
N THR A 15 -4.91 -27.70 0.11
CA THR A 15 -4.79 -26.58 -0.83
C THR A 15 -3.48 -25.82 -0.58
N GLN A 16 -2.66 -25.72 -1.61
CA GLN A 16 -1.44 -24.89 -1.65
C GLN A 16 -1.77 -23.42 -1.32
N HIS A 17 -1.04 -22.85 -0.35
CA HIS A 17 -1.08 -21.43 -0.01
C HIS A 17 -0.49 -20.59 -1.17
N GLY A 18 -1.34 -19.84 -1.86
CA GLY A 18 -0.97 -19.01 -2.99
C GLY A 18 -0.76 -17.55 -2.62
N LEU A 19 0.39 -16.99 -3.01
CA LEU A 19 0.57 -15.55 -3.21
C LEU A 19 -0.40 -15.08 -4.30
N VAL A 20 -1.06 -13.94 -4.11
CA VAL A 20 -2.06 -13.44 -5.06
C VAL A 20 -1.33 -12.68 -6.16
N ALA A 21 -1.33 -13.25 -7.37
CA ALA A 21 -0.85 -12.56 -8.56
C ALA A 21 -1.73 -11.33 -8.87
N GLY A 22 -1.11 -10.27 -9.36
CA GLY A 22 -1.78 -9.01 -9.70
C GLY A 22 -3.06 -9.19 -10.54
N VAL A 23 -4.05 -8.34 -10.23
CA VAL A 23 -5.39 -8.31 -10.83
C VAL A 23 -5.32 -8.34 -12.35
N THR A 24 -5.62 -9.50 -12.92
CA THR A 24 -5.85 -9.66 -14.36
C THR A 24 -7.35 -9.59 -14.59
N GLN A 25 -7.77 -8.79 -15.58
CA GLN A 25 -9.17 -8.63 -16.01
C GLN A 25 -9.85 -9.99 -16.21
N SER A 26 -10.88 -10.29 -15.43
CA SER A 26 -11.77 -11.43 -15.66
C SER A 26 -13.23 -11.00 -15.59
N ASN A 27 -14.01 -11.59 -16.50
CA ASN A 27 -15.38 -11.23 -16.82
C ASN A 27 -16.35 -11.32 -15.63
N ALA A 28 -17.31 -10.39 -15.62
CA ALA A 28 -18.39 -10.31 -14.66
C ALA A 28 -19.31 -11.54 -14.72
N THR A 29 -19.23 -12.42 -13.72
CA THR A 29 -20.34 -13.06 -12.96
C THR A 29 -19.78 -14.24 -12.18
N ASP A 30 -19.02 -13.95 -11.13
CA ASP A 30 -18.81 -14.88 -10.03
C ASP A 30 -18.82 -14.08 -8.73
N SER A 31 -19.48 -14.64 -7.72
CA SER A 31 -19.69 -14.08 -6.39
C SER A 31 -18.44 -13.39 -5.86
N ILE A 32 -18.52 -12.07 -5.64
CA ILE A 32 -17.49 -11.27 -4.97
C ILE A 32 -17.47 -11.68 -3.50
N VAL A 33 -16.87 -12.83 -3.20
CA VAL A 33 -16.20 -13.00 -1.91
C VAL A 33 -14.88 -12.25 -2.10
N ALA A 34 -14.92 -10.93 -1.87
CA ALA A 34 -13.71 -10.12 -1.81
C ALA A 34 -12.88 -10.68 -0.64
N THR A 35 -11.93 -11.56 -0.95
CA THR A 35 -10.93 -11.97 0.03
C THR A 35 -10.14 -10.73 0.42
N ASN A 36 -9.97 -10.52 1.72
CA ASN A 36 -9.20 -9.39 2.22
C ASN A 36 -7.79 -9.42 1.62
N VAL A 37 -7.43 -8.36 0.89
CA VAL A 37 -6.09 -8.19 0.36
C VAL A 37 -5.27 -7.40 1.37
N TYR A 38 -4.05 -7.86 1.58
CA TYR A 38 -3.07 -7.24 2.46
C TYR A 38 -1.86 -6.82 1.65
N GLU A 39 -1.43 -5.58 1.86
CA GLU A 39 -0.16 -5.07 1.39
C GLU A 39 0.88 -5.18 2.50
N CYS A 40 1.95 -5.90 2.21
CA CYS A 40 3.18 -5.91 3.00
C CYS A 40 4.15 -4.92 2.34
N SER A 41 4.72 -4.00 3.12
CA SER A 41 5.61 -2.96 2.59
C SER A 41 6.81 -2.67 3.50
N LEU A 42 7.92 -2.33 2.85
CA LEU A 42 9.13 -1.77 3.45
C LEU A 42 9.52 -0.51 2.68
N HIS A 43 10.08 0.48 3.36
CA HIS A 43 10.50 1.73 2.75
C HIS A 43 11.91 2.09 3.18
N GLY A 44 12.63 2.80 2.32
CA GLY A 44 13.95 3.31 2.62
C GLY A 44 14.31 4.48 1.73
N ILE A 45 15.35 5.20 2.13
CA ILE A 45 15.91 6.29 1.34
C ILE A 45 17.20 5.78 0.70
N LEU A 46 17.33 6.01 -0.61
CA LEU A 46 18.49 5.55 -1.34
C LEU A 46 19.77 6.24 -0.82
N SER A 47 20.76 5.45 -0.44
CA SER A 47 22.05 5.94 0.11
C SER A 47 23.15 6.03 -0.94
N THR A 48 22.91 5.49 -2.14
CA THR A 48 23.87 5.37 -3.24
C THR A 48 23.37 6.06 -4.51
N PRO A 49 24.23 6.30 -5.52
CA PRO A 49 23.78 6.80 -6.81
C PRO A 49 22.73 5.88 -7.45
N SER A 50 21.65 6.48 -7.98
CA SER A 50 20.52 5.72 -8.54
C SER A 50 20.92 4.75 -9.65
N SER A 51 21.93 5.07 -10.46
CA SER A 51 22.43 4.17 -11.52
C SER A 51 22.84 2.80 -11.00
N THR A 52 23.53 2.76 -9.86
CA THR A 52 24.04 1.50 -9.28
C THR A 52 22.90 0.66 -8.71
N PHE A 53 21.96 1.31 -8.03
CA PHE A 53 20.75 0.66 -7.54
C PHE A 53 19.89 0.12 -8.68
N ILE A 54 19.71 0.88 -9.76
CA ILE A 54 18.94 0.46 -10.93
C ILE A 54 19.56 -0.80 -11.55
N GLN A 55 20.88 -0.88 -11.68
CA GLN A 55 21.55 -2.08 -12.19
C GLN A 55 21.28 -3.30 -11.30
N ARG A 56 21.32 -3.12 -9.96
CA ARG A 56 20.99 -4.17 -9.00
C ARG A 56 19.52 -4.61 -9.12
N ALA A 57 18.59 -3.66 -9.16
CA ALA A 57 17.16 -3.93 -9.33
C ALA A 57 16.87 -4.70 -10.62
N LYS A 58 17.48 -4.30 -11.75
CA LYS A 58 17.33 -5.00 -13.04
C LYS A 58 17.89 -6.42 -13.02
N GLY A 59 18.91 -6.70 -12.20
CA GLY A 59 19.43 -8.06 -12.02
C GLY A 59 18.50 -8.96 -11.20
N MET A 60 17.60 -8.39 -10.38
CA MET A 60 16.71 -9.13 -9.49
C MET A 60 15.26 -9.19 -9.99
N MET A 61 14.82 -8.19 -10.74
CA MET A 61 13.43 -8.00 -11.16
C MET A 61 13.25 -8.39 -12.64
N ARG A 62 12.00 -8.68 -13.05
CA ARG A 62 11.69 -9.20 -14.39
C ARG A 62 11.19 -8.13 -15.36
N SER A 63 10.54 -7.10 -14.84
CA SER A 63 9.94 -6.03 -15.63
C SER A 63 10.25 -4.66 -15.04
N GLU A 64 10.22 -3.65 -15.90
CA GLU A 64 10.42 -2.24 -15.56
C GLU A 64 9.30 -1.42 -16.22
N HIS A 65 8.64 -0.57 -15.43
CA HIS A 65 7.57 0.29 -15.90
C HIS A 65 7.76 1.71 -15.36
N PRO A 66 7.64 2.75 -16.19
CA PRO A 66 7.58 4.12 -15.69
C PRO A 66 6.31 4.31 -14.88
N VAL A 67 6.45 4.98 -13.74
CA VAL A 67 5.37 5.32 -12.83
C VAL A 67 5.24 6.83 -12.78
N SER A 68 4.03 7.32 -13.02
CA SER A 68 3.69 8.73 -12.85
C SER A 68 2.22 8.85 -12.49
N TYR A 69 1.94 9.33 -11.28
CA TYR A 69 0.56 9.51 -10.80
C TYR A 69 0.46 10.71 -9.86
N LYS A 70 -0.77 11.19 -9.70
CA LYS A 70 -1.13 12.16 -8.66
C LYS A 70 -1.89 11.43 -7.56
N GLU A 71 -1.50 11.65 -6.32
CA GLU A 71 -2.16 11.11 -5.14
C GLU A 71 -2.79 12.26 -4.35
N MET A 72 -4.06 12.11 -3.98
CA MET A 72 -4.78 13.06 -3.14
C MET A 72 -5.34 12.34 -1.93
N ILE A 73 -5.10 12.90 -0.76
CA ILE A 73 -5.47 12.30 0.51
C ILE A 73 -6.65 13.06 1.09
N TYR A 74 -7.71 12.32 1.39
CA TYR A 74 -8.93 12.83 1.97
C TYR A 74 -9.11 12.27 3.37
N LYS A 75 -9.37 13.13 4.35
CA LYS A 75 -9.63 12.74 5.73
C LYS A 75 -11.06 13.01 6.13
N SER A 76 -11.63 12.09 6.92
CA SER A 76 -12.98 12.27 7.45
C SER A 76 -12.99 13.38 8.51
N THR A 77 -13.95 14.31 8.41
CA THR A 77 -14.23 15.32 9.44
C THR A 77 -15.20 14.82 10.50
N VAL A 78 -15.74 13.60 10.33
CA VAL A 78 -16.73 13.03 11.26
C VAL A 78 -16.00 12.47 12.47
N GLN A 79 -15.90 13.30 13.52
CA GLN A 79 -15.43 12.88 14.85
C GLN A 79 -16.57 12.14 15.57
N THR A 80 -16.73 10.85 15.25
CA THR A 80 -17.32 9.81 16.11
C THR A 80 -18.48 10.24 17.03
N GLN A 81 -19.66 10.45 16.46
CA GLN A 81 -20.85 9.67 16.81
C GLN A 81 -21.62 9.47 15.52
N GLY A 82 -21.33 8.36 14.82
CA GLY A 82 -22.22 7.91 13.76
C GLY A 82 -23.63 7.71 14.33
N PRO A 83 -24.68 7.73 13.50
CA PRO A 83 -26.02 7.38 13.95
C PRO A 83 -26.02 6.05 14.72
N SER A 84 -26.92 5.85 15.67
CA SER A 84 -26.99 4.62 16.48
C SER A 84 -27.10 3.33 15.65
N TRP A 85 -27.63 3.40 14.43
CA TRP A 85 -27.68 2.26 13.50
C TRP A 85 -26.33 1.90 12.86
N ALA A 86 -25.33 2.78 12.98
CA ALA A 86 -23.98 2.64 12.46
C ALA A 86 -22.93 2.56 13.58
N GLU A 87 -23.33 2.16 14.79
CA GLU A 87 -22.48 2.10 16.00
C GLU A 87 -21.15 1.32 15.80
N ASN A 88 -21.09 0.43 14.80
CA ASN A 88 -19.90 -0.35 14.43
C ASN A 88 -19.33 -0.02 13.03
N SER A 89 -19.93 0.92 12.30
CA SER A 89 -19.42 1.33 10.99
C SER A 89 -18.47 2.51 11.17
N ILE A 90 -17.18 2.22 11.18
CA ILE A 90 -16.15 3.24 11.20
C ILE A 90 -15.89 3.63 9.75
N LEU A 91 -16.34 4.84 9.36
CA LEU A 91 -15.88 5.44 8.11
C LEU A 91 -14.35 5.50 8.15
N PRO A 92 -13.65 5.10 7.06
CA PRO A 92 -12.20 5.20 7.01
C PRO A 92 -11.71 6.58 7.43
N SER A 93 -10.71 6.65 8.30
CA SER A 93 -10.14 7.95 8.70
C SER A 93 -9.53 8.67 7.50
N GLU A 94 -9.06 7.91 6.51
CA GLU A 94 -8.35 8.40 5.33
C GLU A 94 -8.76 7.59 4.08
N ILE A 95 -8.96 8.29 2.97
CA ILE A 95 -9.17 7.73 1.64
C ILE A 95 -8.14 8.33 0.69
N HIS A 96 -7.51 7.47 -0.08
CA HIS A 96 -6.50 7.80 -1.07
C HIS A 96 -7.14 7.83 -2.45
N ILE A 97 -6.97 8.93 -3.18
CA ILE A 97 -7.45 9.07 -4.55
C ILE A 97 -6.26 9.23 -5.48
N ARG A 98 -6.01 8.21 -6.30
CA ARG A 98 -4.93 8.18 -7.26
C ARG A 98 -5.45 8.46 -8.66
N TYR A 99 -4.84 9.43 -9.32
CA TYR A 99 -4.98 9.64 -10.76
C TYR A 99 -3.73 9.13 -11.49
N GLU A 100 -3.91 8.11 -12.32
CA GLU A 100 -2.86 7.53 -13.14
C GLU A 100 -3.38 7.29 -14.56
N LYS A 101 -2.68 7.82 -15.58
CA LYS A 101 -2.99 7.59 -17.01
C LYS A 101 -4.47 7.82 -17.34
N ASN A 102 -5.05 8.92 -16.85
CA ASN A 102 -6.46 9.30 -16.99
C ASN A 102 -7.47 8.34 -16.31
N ASN A 103 -7.01 7.49 -15.41
CA ASN A 103 -7.87 6.65 -14.57
C ASN A 103 -7.81 7.16 -13.14
N LEU A 104 -8.98 7.15 -12.48
CA LEU A 104 -9.12 7.42 -11.07
C LEU A 104 -9.24 6.10 -10.31
N TYR A 105 -8.45 5.95 -9.26
CA TYR A 105 -8.48 4.83 -8.33
C TYR A 105 -8.76 5.35 -6.93
N VAL A 106 -9.68 4.69 -6.24
CA VAL A 106 -10.02 4.95 -4.86
C VAL A 106 -9.43 3.84 -4.04
N ARG A 107 -8.59 4.22 -3.08
CA ARG A 107 -7.87 3.29 -2.24
C ARG A 107 -8.18 3.53 -0.77
N TYR A 108 -8.59 2.47 -0.10
CA TYR A 108 -8.63 2.38 1.35
C TYR A 108 -7.36 1.70 1.84
N ILE A 109 -6.77 2.27 2.88
CA ILE A 109 -5.60 1.73 3.57
C ILE A 109 -5.98 1.55 5.04
N GLY A 110 -6.08 0.29 5.46
CA GLY A 110 -6.44 -0.09 6.81
C GLY A 110 -5.32 0.20 7.82
N VAL A 111 -5.70 0.10 9.10
CA VAL A 111 -4.78 0.28 10.22
C VAL A 111 -3.61 -0.72 10.11
N PRO A 112 -2.36 -0.25 10.25
CA PRO A 112 -1.20 -1.11 10.42
C PRO A 112 -1.40 -2.27 11.39
N GLN A 113 -1.26 -3.50 10.91
CA GLN A 113 -1.09 -4.66 11.79
C GLN A 113 0.39 -4.73 12.20
N ILE A 114 0.70 -4.14 13.36
CA ILE A 114 2.04 -4.22 13.94
C ILE A 114 2.15 -5.53 14.71
N LYS A 115 2.95 -6.46 14.18
CA LYS A 115 3.41 -7.65 14.90
C LYS A 115 4.90 -7.49 15.18
N ASP A 116 5.32 -7.75 16.41
CA ASP A 116 6.70 -7.51 16.87
C ASP A 116 7.76 -8.28 16.07
N ASN A 117 7.39 -9.46 15.55
CA ASN A 117 8.29 -10.34 14.81
C ASN A 117 8.27 -10.12 13.29
N ILE A 118 7.53 -9.12 12.79
CA ILE A 118 7.41 -8.85 11.36
C ILE A 118 7.93 -7.44 11.04
N ASN A 119 9.07 -7.42 10.35
CA ASN A 119 9.76 -6.20 9.95
C ASN A 119 9.07 -5.46 8.79
N ALA A 120 8.07 -6.06 8.13
CA ALA A 120 7.24 -5.37 7.15
C ALA A 120 6.03 -4.68 7.80
N MET A 121 5.59 -3.59 7.18
CA MET A 121 4.31 -2.97 7.48
C MET A 121 3.20 -3.75 6.77
N ILE A 122 2.20 -4.22 7.51
CA ILE A 122 1.07 -4.98 6.96
C ILE A 122 -0.18 -4.12 7.08
N ARG A 123 -0.87 -3.87 5.96
CA ARG A 123 -2.13 -3.14 5.94
C ARG A 123 -3.15 -3.85 5.07
N ASN A 124 -4.40 -3.91 5.51
CA ASN A 124 -5.49 -4.28 4.61
C ASN A 124 -5.65 -3.16 3.58
N VAL A 125 -5.81 -3.51 2.32
CA VAL A 125 -5.94 -2.55 1.24
C VAL A 125 -7.11 -2.93 0.34
N VAL A 126 -7.84 -1.92 -0.09
CA VAL A 126 -8.87 -2.05 -1.13
C VAL A 126 -8.57 -0.99 -2.16
N ASP A 127 -8.44 -1.40 -3.42
CA ASP A 127 -8.15 -0.50 -4.54
C ASP A 127 -9.19 -0.73 -5.64
N VAL A 128 -9.95 0.31 -5.95
CA VAL A 128 -11.08 0.24 -6.87
C VAL A 128 -10.98 1.37 -7.89
N ARG A 129 -11.00 1.01 -9.17
CA ARG A 129 -11.14 1.99 -10.24
C ARG A 129 -12.52 2.66 -10.15
N SER A 130 -12.54 3.97 -10.21
CA SER A 130 -13.77 4.78 -10.09
C SER A 130 -13.77 5.92 -11.11
N SER A 131 -14.75 6.81 -10.98
CA SER A 131 -14.90 8.01 -11.81
C SER A 131 -14.91 9.26 -10.93
N GLU A 132 -14.90 10.43 -11.56
CA GLU A 132 -14.87 11.72 -10.84
C GLU A 132 -16.13 11.99 -10.01
N THR A 133 -17.23 11.29 -10.27
CA THR A 133 -18.41 11.37 -9.41
C THR A 133 -18.11 10.95 -7.96
N PHE A 134 -17.04 10.18 -7.72
CA PHE A 134 -16.61 9.78 -6.39
C PHE A 134 -16.29 10.96 -5.46
N PHE A 135 -15.84 12.10 -5.99
CA PHE A 135 -15.59 13.29 -5.16
C PHE A 135 -16.87 13.83 -4.52
N ILE A 136 -18.00 13.72 -5.22
CA ILE A 136 -19.32 14.13 -4.68
C ILE A 136 -19.69 13.23 -3.50
N TYR A 137 -19.39 11.92 -3.59
CA TYR A 137 -19.61 11.00 -2.48
C TYR A 137 -18.70 11.32 -1.28
N LEU A 138 -17.43 11.62 -1.51
CA LEU A 138 -16.50 12.02 -0.44
C LEU A 138 -16.99 13.27 0.30
N ASP A 139 -17.39 14.31 -0.44
CA ASP A 139 -17.93 15.55 0.14
C ASP A 139 -19.19 15.27 0.97
N ASN A 140 -20.14 14.50 0.43
CA ASN A 140 -21.36 14.11 1.14
C ASN A 140 -21.11 13.24 2.38
N LEU A 141 -20.01 12.48 2.40
CA LEU A 141 -19.59 11.68 3.56
C LEU A 141 -18.78 12.48 4.57
N GLY A 142 -18.53 13.77 4.32
CA GLY A 142 -17.76 14.64 5.20
C GLY A 142 -16.26 14.41 5.11
N TYR A 143 -15.74 14.04 3.95
CA TYR A 143 -14.29 14.00 3.72
C TYR A 143 -13.79 15.33 3.16
N VAL A 144 -12.67 15.79 3.70
CA VAL A 144 -11.95 16.97 3.20
C VAL A 144 -10.58 16.56 2.68
N LYS A 145 -10.15 17.18 1.58
CA LYS A 145 -8.79 16.98 1.06
C LYS A 145 -7.79 17.56 2.07
N ASP A 146 -6.87 16.73 2.54
CA ASP A 146 -5.82 17.10 3.50
C ASP A 146 -4.57 17.55 2.74
N TYR A 147 -4.01 16.69 1.90
CA TYR A 147 -2.84 17.01 1.08
C TYR A 147 -2.83 16.24 -0.23
N GLU A 148 -1.99 16.69 -1.15
CA GLU A 148 -1.82 16.08 -2.47
C GLU A 148 -0.37 16.22 -2.95
N TYR A 149 0.06 15.26 -3.76
CA TYR A 149 1.41 15.19 -4.30
C TYR A 149 1.43 14.41 -5.62
N PHE A 150 2.47 14.63 -6.41
CA PHE A 150 2.78 13.78 -7.55
C PHE A 150 3.87 12.78 -7.18
N VAL A 151 3.81 11.59 -7.74
CA VAL A 151 4.84 10.56 -7.67
C VAL A 151 5.35 10.30 -9.07
N ASP A 152 6.67 10.33 -9.23
CA ASP A 152 7.36 10.03 -10.49
C ASP A 152 8.51 9.06 -10.24
N GLY A 153 8.69 8.08 -11.12
CA GLY A 153 9.81 7.15 -11.04
C GLY A 153 9.62 5.89 -11.86
N TYR A 154 10.12 4.78 -11.32
CA TYR A 154 10.05 3.47 -11.95
C TYR A 154 9.60 2.41 -10.95
N GLN A 155 8.78 1.48 -11.44
CA GLN A 155 8.47 0.23 -10.79
C GLN A 155 9.26 -0.88 -11.48
N TYR A 156 9.99 -1.64 -10.69
CA TYR A 156 10.60 -2.89 -11.08
C TYR A 156 9.79 -4.01 -10.45
N SER A 157 9.32 -4.99 -11.21
CA SER A 157 8.42 -6.02 -10.69
C SER A 157 8.85 -7.43 -11.02
N THR A 158 8.48 -8.36 -10.13
CA THR A 158 8.31 -9.78 -10.43
C THR A 158 6.80 -10.08 -10.44
N TYR A 159 6.40 -11.36 -10.39
CA TYR A 159 4.98 -11.72 -10.38
C TYR A 159 4.25 -11.29 -9.09
N ASN A 160 4.97 -11.31 -7.95
CA ASN A 160 4.39 -11.10 -6.62
C ASN A 160 5.01 -9.91 -5.89
N LEU A 161 6.05 -9.29 -6.45
CA LEU A 161 6.85 -8.26 -5.78
C LEU A 161 6.95 -7.03 -6.66
N SER A 162 6.77 -5.85 -6.05
CA SER A 162 6.98 -4.56 -6.69
C SER A 162 8.01 -3.76 -5.91
N LEU A 163 9.02 -3.26 -6.62
CA LEU A 163 10.07 -2.39 -6.11
C LEU A 163 9.95 -1.05 -6.82
N PHE A 164 9.61 -0.01 -6.08
CA PHE A 164 9.48 1.34 -6.59
C PHE A 164 10.74 2.14 -6.26
N LEU A 165 11.26 2.87 -7.26
CA LEU A 165 12.26 3.92 -7.07
C LEU A 165 11.62 5.22 -7.53
N VAL A 166 11.21 6.05 -6.57
CA VAL A 166 10.30 7.18 -6.83
C VAL A 166 10.75 8.47 -6.14
N ASN A 167 10.27 9.58 -6.69
CA ASN A 167 10.37 10.90 -6.13
C ASN A 167 8.98 11.51 -5.97
N HIS A 168 8.82 12.29 -4.90
CA HIS A 168 7.58 12.99 -4.60
C HIS A 168 7.73 14.43 -5.04
N ARG A 169 6.71 15.01 -5.67
CA ARG A 169 6.70 16.40 -6.10
C ARG A 169 5.51 17.13 -5.52
N ARG A 170 5.71 18.42 -5.26
CA ARG A 170 4.65 19.31 -4.83
C ARG A 170 3.60 19.47 -5.94
N VAL A 171 2.34 19.63 -5.56
CA VAL A 171 1.30 20.15 -6.46
C VAL A 171 1.28 21.67 -6.35
N LEU A 172 1.39 22.36 -7.48
CA LEU A 172 1.29 23.81 -7.57
C LEU A 172 -0.18 24.27 -7.51
N PRO A 173 -0.46 25.56 -7.22
CA PRO A 173 -1.84 26.07 -7.14
C PRO A 173 -2.67 25.87 -8.41
N ASP A 174 -2.03 25.77 -9.57
CA ASP A 174 -2.67 25.48 -10.86
C ASP A 174 -2.89 23.96 -11.11
N GLY A 175 -2.55 23.12 -10.14
CA GLY A 175 -2.67 21.67 -10.22
C GLY A 175 -1.51 20.96 -10.93
N THR A 176 -0.49 21.68 -11.38
CA THR A 176 0.66 21.11 -12.10
C THR A 176 1.78 20.64 -11.17
N LYS A 177 2.77 19.94 -11.73
CA LYS A 177 3.93 19.40 -11.00
C LYS A 177 4.91 20.52 -10.64
N GLY A 178 5.17 20.66 -9.35
CA GLY A 178 6.21 21.53 -8.82
C GLY A 178 7.53 20.81 -8.54
N ASP A 179 8.28 21.39 -7.61
CA ASP A 179 9.59 20.90 -7.18
C ASP A 179 9.52 19.54 -6.49
N ILE A 180 10.65 18.82 -6.55
CA ILE A 180 10.85 17.56 -5.85
C ILE A 180 10.93 17.83 -4.34
N LEU A 181 10.16 17.08 -3.55
CA LEU A 181 10.05 17.22 -2.10
C LEU A 181 11.19 16.51 -1.36
N ASN A 182 11.75 15.45 -1.95
CA ASN A 182 12.77 14.60 -1.35
C ASN A 182 14.17 14.88 -1.92
N LYS A 183 15.19 14.97 -1.05
CA LYS A 183 16.60 15.15 -1.48
C LYS A 183 17.19 13.93 -2.17
N HIS A 184 16.72 12.74 -1.78
CA HIS A 184 17.16 11.45 -2.30
C HIS A 184 15.92 10.64 -2.69
N SER A 185 16.03 9.84 -3.75
CA SER A 185 14.95 8.97 -4.20
C SER A 185 14.51 8.01 -3.10
N MET A 186 13.20 7.84 -2.96
CA MET A 186 12.61 6.88 -2.06
C MET A 186 12.54 5.52 -2.74
N VAL A 187 12.81 4.47 -1.97
CA VAL A 187 12.64 3.08 -2.38
C VAL A 187 11.50 2.48 -1.59
N GLU A 188 10.56 1.84 -2.29
CA GLU A 188 9.47 1.11 -1.66
C GLU A 188 9.48 -0.32 -2.18
N LEU A 189 9.42 -1.29 -1.27
CA LEU A 189 9.32 -2.70 -1.61
C LEU A 189 7.99 -3.22 -1.09
N GLN A 190 7.16 -3.73 -1.99
CA GLN A 190 5.76 -4.09 -1.73
C GLN A 190 5.43 -5.48 -2.27
N CYS A 191 4.61 -6.21 -1.51
CA CYS A 191 4.05 -7.50 -1.89
C CYS A 191 2.57 -7.56 -1.48
N LEU A 192 1.71 -8.03 -2.37
CA LEU A 192 0.29 -8.23 -2.09
C LEU A 192 0.04 -9.71 -1.75
N SER A 193 -0.82 -9.93 -0.78
CA SER A 193 -1.19 -11.27 -0.32
C SER A 193 -2.63 -11.32 0.17
N GLY A 194 -3.25 -12.49 0.13
CA GLY A 194 -4.49 -12.75 0.86
C GLY A 194 -4.26 -12.81 2.37
N GLU A 195 -5.35 -12.96 3.12
CA GLU A 195 -5.36 -12.97 4.59
C GLU A 195 -4.43 -14.02 5.24
N GLU A 196 -4.32 -15.21 4.66
CA GLU A 196 -3.42 -16.25 5.20
C GLU A 196 -1.96 -16.08 4.76
N GLY A 197 -1.69 -15.24 3.76
CA GLY A 197 -0.40 -15.17 3.06
C GLY A 197 0.52 -14.04 3.49
N PHE A 198 0.05 -13.07 4.28
CA PHE A 198 0.83 -11.84 4.55
C PHE A 198 2.10 -12.09 5.36
N VAL A 199 2.14 -13.13 6.19
CA VAL A 199 3.35 -13.49 6.97
C VAL A 199 4.46 -13.95 6.03
N ALA A 200 4.15 -14.90 5.14
CA ALA A 200 5.10 -15.38 4.14
C ALA A 200 5.53 -14.25 3.17
N ALA A 201 4.60 -13.38 2.79
CA ALA A 201 4.92 -12.20 1.99
C ALA A 201 5.90 -11.26 2.71
N ALA A 202 5.73 -11.05 4.01
CA ALA A 202 6.65 -10.21 4.80
C ALA A 202 8.05 -10.82 4.95
N GLU A 203 8.16 -12.14 5.17
CA GLU A 203 9.45 -12.84 5.17
C GLU A 203 10.14 -12.74 3.81
N TYR A 204 9.38 -12.86 2.72
CA TYR A 204 9.89 -12.69 1.36
C TYR A 204 10.45 -11.27 1.13
N LEU A 205 9.77 -10.24 1.64
CA LEU A 205 10.26 -8.86 1.59
C LEU A 205 11.58 -8.68 2.34
N ASN A 206 11.74 -9.29 3.51
CA ASN A 206 12.98 -9.19 4.30
C ASN A 206 14.17 -9.76 3.54
N THR A 207 14.02 -10.92 2.90
CA THR A 207 15.08 -11.51 2.07
C THR A 207 15.49 -10.59 0.93
N TYR A 208 14.54 -9.94 0.26
CA TYR A 208 14.85 -8.96 -0.80
C TYR A 208 15.49 -7.69 -0.26
N ALA A 209 15.09 -7.24 0.94
CA ALA A 209 15.73 -6.12 1.60
C ALA A 209 17.22 -6.38 1.89
N GLU A 210 17.57 -7.58 2.35
CA GLU A 210 18.97 -7.98 2.54
C GLU A 210 19.77 -7.93 1.23
N TYR A 211 19.18 -8.34 0.11
CA TYR A 211 19.83 -8.27 -1.20
C TYR A 211 20.01 -6.86 -1.77
N LEU A 212 19.27 -5.88 -1.24
CA LEU A 212 19.33 -4.47 -1.60
C LEU A 212 20.29 -3.69 -0.68
N TYR A 213 20.72 -4.26 0.44
CA TYR A 213 21.80 -3.70 1.26
C TYR A 213 23.15 -3.82 0.52
N PRO A 214 24.04 -2.80 0.56
CA PRO A 214 23.95 -1.55 1.31
C PRO A 214 23.36 -0.37 0.51
N PHE A 215 22.78 -0.60 -0.67
CA PHE A 215 22.28 0.48 -1.54
C PHE A 215 21.12 1.27 -0.92
N VAL A 216 20.32 0.58 -0.12
CA VAL A 216 19.23 1.14 0.68
C VAL A 216 19.02 0.25 1.90
N GLU A 217 18.78 0.88 3.04
CA GLU A 217 18.27 0.20 4.24
C GLU A 217 16.75 0.30 4.23
N LEU A 218 16.08 -0.83 4.04
CA LEU A 218 14.63 -0.92 4.01
C LEU A 218 14.09 -1.25 5.40
N ILE A 219 13.26 -0.36 5.93
CA ILE A 219 12.70 -0.44 7.27
C ILE A 219 11.18 -0.40 7.24
N LYS A 220 10.58 -0.81 8.37
CA LYS A 220 9.17 -0.54 8.65
C LYS A 220 8.98 0.96 8.81
N PHE A 221 8.24 1.56 7.89
CA PHE A 221 8.01 3.00 7.90
C PHE A 221 6.55 3.31 8.21
N ASP A 222 6.31 4.10 9.25
CA ASP A 222 5.00 4.67 9.54
C ASP A 222 4.95 6.11 9.02
N HIS A 223 4.23 6.32 7.91
CA HIS A 223 4.09 7.64 7.29
C HIS A 223 3.49 8.69 8.23
N ARG A 224 2.79 8.30 9.30
CA ARG A 224 2.28 9.23 10.33
C ARG A 224 3.41 9.96 11.06
N ASN A 225 4.60 9.37 11.15
CA ASN A 225 5.75 9.98 11.81
C ASN A 225 6.26 11.21 11.04
N LEU A 226 6.08 11.27 9.71
CA LEU A 226 6.47 12.43 8.91
C LEU A 226 5.65 13.68 9.25
N THR A 227 4.38 13.50 9.63
CA THR A 227 3.51 14.61 10.06
C THR A 227 3.85 15.11 11.47
N LEU A 228 4.38 14.25 12.34
CA LEU A 228 4.73 14.61 13.72
C LEU A 228 5.97 15.52 13.80
N ASP A 229 6.97 15.29 12.95
CA ASP A 229 8.20 16.11 12.91
C ASP A 229 7.89 17.57 12.50
N ASN A 230 6.95 17.79 11.57
CA ASN A 230 6.55 19.14 11.17
C ASN A 230 5.76 19.88 12.27
N ALA A 231 5.01 19.16 13.11
CA ALA A 231 4.26 19.76 14.22
C ALA A 231 5.19 20.25 15.35
N GLN A 232 6.33 19.59 15.57
CA GLN A 232 7.31 20.03 16.57
C GLN A 232 8.13 21.24 16.13
N ILE A 233 8.41 21.38 14.83
CA ILE A 233 9.13 22.54 14.29
C ILE A 233 8.29 23.83 14.45
N ASN A 234 6.97 23.75 14.26
CA ASN A 234 6.08 24.91 14.39
C ASN A 234 5.88 25.38 15.85
N ASN A 235 6.11 24.52 16.85
CA ASN A 235 6.01 24.90 18.26
C ASN A 235 7.27 25.61 18.79
N ASN A 236 8.42 25.47 18.11
CA ASN A 236 9.67 26.10 18.53
C ASN A 236 9.85 27.54 18.01
N TYR A 237 8.97 28.03 17.14
CA TYR A 237 8.96 29.42 16.67
C TYR A 237 8.00 30.34 17.43
N ASN A 238 7.28 29.83 18.43
CA ASN A 238 6.36 30.61 19.27
C ASN A 238 6.82 30.74 20.74
N ARG A 239 8.14 30.77 20.99
CA ARG A 239 8.71 31.17 22.28
C ARG A 239 9.67 32.33 22.13
#